data_AF-A0A2A6P5P0-F1
#
_entry.id   AF-A0A2A6P5P0-F1
#
_cell.length_a   1.000
_cell.length_b   1.000
_cell.length_c   1.000
_cell.angle_alpha   90.00
_cell.angle_beta   90.00
_cell.angle_gamma   90.00
#
_symmetry.space_group_name_H-M   'P 1'
#
loop_
_entity.id
_entity.type
_entity.pdbx_description
1 polymer ?
#
loop_
_entity_poly.entity_id
_entity_poly.type
_entity_poly.pdbx_seq_one_letter_code
_entity_poly.pdbx_strand_id
1 'polypeptide(L)' 'MPYRVVEYDSGPKGMPGMEALLNAWAAEGYSLHQAVRESTYRWVLIFSSTILHLRAGQVNLGSDALSIE' A
#
# COMPACT_ATOMS: atom_id res chain seq x y z
N MET A 1 -7.56 7.98 -7.46
CA MET A 1 -6.63 7.18 -6.64
C MET A 1 -6.23 8.03 -5.45
N PRO A 2 -6.66 7.72 -4.21
CA PRO A 2 -6.26 8.51 -3.07
C PRO A 2 -4.77 8.25 -2.81
N TYR A 3 -3.99 9.32 -2.87
CA TYR A 3 -2.59 9.33 -2.47
C TYR A 3 -2.50 9.76 -1.02
N ARG A 4 -1.59 9.15 -0.26
CA ARG A 4 -1.29 9.55 1.10
C ARG A 4 0.18 9.90 1.23
N VAL A 5 0.46 11.04 1.83
CA VAL A 5 1.81 11.55 2.05
C VAL A 5 2.14 11.37 3.52
N VAL A 6 3.29 10.76 3.80
CA VAL A 6 3.76 10.46 5.15
C VAL A 6 5.20 10.93 5.26
N GLU A 7 5.48 11.79 6.24
CA GLU A 7 6.84 12.18 6.58
C GLU A 7 7.51 11.08 7.41
N TYR A 8 8.75 10.76 7.06
CA TYR A 8 9.54 9.75 7.74
C TYR A 8 10.92 10.31 8.06
N ASP A 9 11.26 10.34 9.35
CA ASP A 9 12.62 10.65 9.80
C ASP A 9 13.35 9.33 10.07
N SER A 10 14.36 9.06 9.25
CA SER A 10 15.21 7.88 9.37
C SER A 10 16.16 8.03 10.58
N GLY A 11 16.44 9.26 10.99
CA GLY A 11 17.48 9.59 11.96
C GLY A 11 18.88 9.13 11.51
N PRO A 12 19.89 9.38 12.35
CA PRO A 12 21.28 8.99 12.08
C PRO A 12 21.51 7.48 12.08
N LYS A 13 20.53 6.69 12.58
CA LYS A 13 20.60 5.23 12.66
C LYS A 13 20.17 4.51 11.38
N GLY A 14 19.82 5.23 10.32
CA GLY A 14 19.41 4.64 9.04
C GLY A 14 17.91 4.41 8.98
N MET A 15 17.43 3.25 8.54
CA MET A 15 15.98 3.01 8.36
C MET A 15 15.39 1.97 9.35
N PRO A 16 15.70 2.00 10.66
CA PRO A 16 15.02 1.11 11.60
C PRO A 16 13.53 1.48 11.65
N GLY A 17 12.66 0.55 11.30
CA GLY A 17 11.21 0.74 11.31
C GLY A 17 10.58 1.11 9.97
N MET A 18 11.36 1.30 8.88
CA MET A 18 10.79 1.50 7.54
C MET A 18 9.92 0.32 7.13
N GLU A 19 10.40 -0.91 7.28
CA GLU A 19 9.61 -2.11 6.96
C GLU A 19 8.32 -2.21 7.79
N ALA A 20 8.38 -1.88 9.08
CA ALA A 20 7.20 -1.88 9.94
C ALA A 20 6.17 -0.83 9.49
N LEU A 21 6.63 0.35 9.08
CA LEU A 21 5.78 1.42 8.52
C LEU A 21 5.13 0.96 7.20
N LEU A 22 5.91 0.37 6.28
CA LEU A 22 5.40 -0.15 5.02
C LEU A 22 4.35 -1.26 5.24
N ASN A 23 4.62 -2.17 6.17
CA ASN A 23 3.69 -3.26 6.51
C ASN A 23 2.40 -2.73 7.14
N ALA A 24 2.47 -1.70 7.98
CA ALA A 24 1.29 -1.05 8.54
C ALA A 24 0.40 -0.44 7.44
N TRP A 25 1.00 0.29 6.50
CA TRP A 25 0.26 0.85 5.36
C TRP A 25 -0.27 -0.22 4.40
N ALA A 26 0.47 -1.31 4.20
CA ALA A 26 0.01 -2.46 3.43
C ALA A 26 -1.22 -3.13 4.05
N ALA A 27 -1.26 -3.26 5.39
CA ALA A 27 -2.43 -3.76 6.10
C ALA A 27 -3.66 -2.84 5.96
N GLU A 28 -3.44 -1.54 5.81
CA GLU A 28 -4.50 -0.56 5.49
C GLU A 28 -4.86 -0.53 3.99
N GLY A 29 -4.21 -1.36 3.16
CA GLY A 29 -4.48 -1.46 1.74
C GLY A 29 -3.84 -0.36 0.90
N TYR A 30 -2.72 0.19 1.35
CA TYR A 30 -1.87 1.11 0.61
C TYR A 30 -0.56 0.44 0.19
N SER A 31 0.03 0.90 -0.92
CA SER A 31 1.36 0.48 -1.34
C SER A 31 2.24 1.70 -1.55
N LEU A 32 3.54 1.58 -1.22
CA LEU A 32 4.49 2.66 -1.43
C LEU A 32 4.64 2.91 -2.93
N HIS A 33 4.30 4.12 -3.36
CA HIS A 33 4.37 4.56 -4.75
C HIS A 33 5.69 5.30 -5.01
N GLN A 34 6.13 6.14 -4.07
CA GLN A 34 7.37 6.89 -4.21
C GLN A 34 7.96 7.24 -2.84
N ALA A 35 9.28 7.29 -2.75
CA ALA A 35 10.01 7.83 -1.60
C ALA A 35 10.91 8.97 -2.10
N VAL A 36 10.75 10.16 -1.54
CA VAL A 36 11.53 11.36 -1.88
C VAL A 36 12.38 11.74 -0.68
N ARG A 37 13.68 11.92 -0.87
CA ARG A 37 14.57 12.40 0.18
C ARG A 37 14.56 13.92 0.20
N GLU A 38 14.10 14.52 1.29
CA GLU A 38 14.14 15.98 1.47
C GLU A 38 15.44 16.46 2.10
N SER A 39 16.05 15.67 2.98
CA SER A 39 17.28 16.05 3.69
C SER A 39 18.06 14.82 4.15
N THR A 40 19.11 15.02 4.96
CA THR A 40 19.99 13.94 5.42
C THR A 40 19.23 12.77 6.01
N TYR A 41 18.17 13.02 6.79
CA TYR A 41 17.36 11.99 7.45
C TYR A 41 15.85 12.09 7.19
N ARG A 42 15.40 13.13 6.49
CA ARG A 42 13.97 13.34 6.21
C ARG A 42 13.58 12.80 4.84
N TRP A 43 12.51 12.03 4.84
CA TRP A 43 11.89 11.42 3.69
C TRP A 43 10.42 11.75 3.63
N VAL A 44 9.92 11.95 2.42
CA VAL A 44 8.51 12.04 2.11
C VAL A 44 8.11 10.77 1.38
N LEU A 45 7.27 9.97 2.01
CA LEU A 45 6.76 8.71 1.48
C LEU A 45 5.36 8.95 0.91
N ILE A 46 5.19 8.62 -0.36
CA ILE A 46 3.93 8.74 -1.07
C ILE A 46 3.38 7.33 -1.27
N PHE A 47 2.20 7.09 -0.71
CA PHE A 47 1.48 5.84 -0.81
C PHE A 47 0.29 5.99 -1.76
N SER A 48 -0.01 4.96 -2.53
CA SER A 48 -1.22 4.87 -3.34
C SER A 48 -2.13 3.77 -2.79
N SER A 49 -3.44 4.01 -2.80
CA SER A 49 -4.41 3.00 -2.35
C SER A 49 -4.49 1.82 -3.32
N THR A 50 -4.21 0.64 -2.82
CA THR A 50 -4.28 -0.67 -3.49
C THR A 50 -5.68 -1.30 -3.40
N ILE A 51 -6.56 -0.78 -2.52
CA ILE A 51 -7.95 -1.26 -2.37
C ILE A 51 -8.78 -1.12 -3.66
N LEU A 52 -8.39 -0.24 -4.59
CA LEU A 52 -9.01 -0.15 -5.92
C LEU A 52 -8.69 -1.35 -6.82
N HIS A 53 -7.61 -2.10 -6.57
CA HIS A 53 -7.24 -3.27 -7.37
C HIS A 53 -7.98 -4.55 -6.94
N LEU A 54 -8.31 -4.70 -5.65
CA LEU A 54 -8.97 -5.91 -5.11
C LEU A 54 -10.50 -5.93 -5.31
N ARG A 55 -11.14 -4.78 -5.59
CA ARG A 55 -12.59 -4.69 -5.85
C ARG A 55 -12.98 -4.94 -7.31
N ALA A 56 -12.04 -4.83 -8.26
CA ALA A 56 -12.32 -4.98 -9.69
C ALA A 56 -12.20 -6.43 -10.20
N GLY A 57 -11.69 -7.37 -9.38
CA GLY A 57 -11.37 -8.75 -9.79
C GLY A 57 -12.22 -9.87 -9.18
N GLN A 58 -13.32 -9.54 -8.49
CA GLN A 58 -14.24 -10.54 -7.94
C GLN A 58 -15.64 -10.39 -8.54
N VAL A 59 -15.75 -10.62 -9.85
CA VAL A 59 -16.99 -11.14 -10.42
C VAL A 59 -16.87 -12.65 -10.33
N ASN A 60 -17.35 -13.23 -9.22
CA ASN A 60 -17.60 -14.67 -9.16
C ASN A 60 -18.72 -14.95 -10.17
N LEU A 61 -18.38 -15.47 -11.34
CA LEU A 61 -19.34 -16.21 -12.16
C LEU A 61 -19.70 -17.44 -11.32
N GLY A 62 -20.91 -17.43 -10.77
CA GLY A 62 -21.43 -18.48 -9.92
C GLY A 62 -21.25 -19.83 -10.59
N SER A 63 -20.52 -20.70 -9.91
CA SER A 63 -20.47 -22.14 -10.15
C SER A 63 -21.79 -22.79 -9.71
N ASP A 64 -22.91 -22.27 -10.20
CA ASP A 64 -24.26 -22.75 -9.91
C ASP A 64 -25.09 -22.74 -11.20
N ALA A 65 -24.54 -23.30 -12.27
CA ALA A 65 -25.37 -23.90 -13.32
C ALA A 65 -25.46 -25.38 -12.98
N LEU A 66 -26.51 -25.72 -12.23
CA LEU A 66 -27.00 -27.07 -12.02
C LEU A 66 -26.88 -27.87 -13.32
N SER A 67 -26.24 -29.04 -13.22
CA SER A 67 -26.60 -30.18 -14.06
C SER A 67 -28.09 -30.45 -13.83
N ILE A 68 -28.91 -30.05 -14.80
CA ILE A 68 -30.23 -30.61 -15.00
C ILE A 68 -30.30 -31.10 -16.45
N GLU A 69 -30.40 -32.43 -16.52
CA GLU A 69 -30.86 -33.29 -17.63
C GLU A 69 -29.91 -33.55 -18.80
#